data_AF-X1Q7N2-F1
#
_entry.id   AF-X1Q7N2-F1
#
_cell.length_a   1.000
_cell.length_b   1.000
_cell.length_c   1.000
_cell.angle_alpha   90.00
_cell.angle_beta   90.00
_cell.angle_gamma   90.00
#
_symmetry.space_group_name_H-M   'P 1'
#
loop_
_entity.id
_entity.type
_entity.pdbx_description
1 polymer ?
#
loop_
_entity_poly.entity_id
_entity_poly.type
_entity_poly.pdbx_seq_one_letter_code
_entity_poly.pdbx_strand_id
1 'polypeptide(L)'
;RSEKLIFKHQSPNDNLVVNYDNKETIKIKKETGLPIYWFSAKEKIEPGCYLENDELVFQSEEHKMFFAKISDLPLPGSHNLENILAASTVGFIHNIPGKIILRALKNFPGAPYRLEFIGEFRGIKFYNDTCATTPEATLAALESFPKQPIILILGGKDKKLNYENFGIAIRQNKKIKKIILLQHPAYDASLKILSALKKHLDSEKIIQTSNLKVGVEIALQQAKANDLILLSPAAASFGMFKNEFDRGDQFNKIVKNL
;
A
#
# COMPACT_ATOMS: atom_id res chain seq x y z
N ARG A 1 -5.12 -15.75 14.13
CA ARG A 1 -5.35 -17.22 14.31
C ARG A 1 -5.40 -17.95 12.96
N SER A 2 -6.06 -17.43 11.93
CA SER A 2 -6.06 -17.98 10.56
C SER A 2 -4.69 -17.92 9.89
N GLU A 3 -3.99 -16.79 9.95
CA GLU A 3 -2.67 -16.63 9.30
C GLU A 3 -1.60 -17.57 9.86
N LYS A 4 -1.73 -17.97 11.14
CA LYS A 4 -0.81 -18.93 11.79
C LYS A 4 -0.87 -20.33 11.19
N LEU A 5 -1.88 -20.63 10.38
CA LEU A 5 -1.96 -21.92 9.68
C LEU A 5 -0.81 -22.10 8.68
N ILE A 6 -0.22 -21.02 8.16
CA ILE A 6 0.85 -21.07 7.16
C ILE A 6 2.10 -21.82 7.66
N PHE A 7 2.38 -21.74 8.97
CA PHE A 7 3.56 -22.38 9.59
C PHE A 7 3.20 -23.56 10.48
N LYS A 8 1.91 -23.96 10.55
CA LYS A 8 1.44 -25.04 11.42
C LYS A 8 2.05 -26.41 11.05
N HIS A 9 2.33 -26.61 9.76
CA HIS A 9 2.83 -27.87 9.21
C HIS A 9 4.28 -27.79 8.75
N GLN A 10 4.99 -26.70 9.11
CA GLN A 10 6.40 -26.55 8.81
C GLN A 10 7.25 -27.45 9.73
N SER A 11 8.36 -27.93 9.19
CA SER A 11 9.38 -28.73 9.84
C SER A 11 10.64 -27.89 10.14
N PRO A 12 11.59 -28.40 10.93
CA PRO A 12 12.86 -27.70 11.18
C PRO A 12 13.71 -27.43 9.92
N ASN A 13 13.42 -28.07 8.80
CA ASN A 13 14.10 -27.84 7.52
C ASN A 13 13.42 -26.74 6.68
N ASP A 14 12.26 -26.25 7.10
CA ASP A 14 11.55 -25.17 6.44
C ASP A 14 11.98 -23.82 7.01
N ASN A 15 11.91 -22.78 6.18
CA ASN A 15 12.25 -21.43 6.56
C ASN A 15 10.99 -20.60 6.78
N LEU A 16 10.91 -19.92 7.92
CA LEU A 16 9.84 -18.98 8.22
C LEU A 16 10.39 -17.54 8.16
N VAL A 17 9.82 -16.71 7.29
CA VAL A 17 10.20 -15.30 7.15
C VAL A 17 9.18 -14.41 7.87
N VAL A 18 9.65 -13.58 8.81
CA VAL A 18 8.76 -12.86 9.74
C VAL A 18 9.16 -11.39 9.87
N ASN A 19 8.15 -10.50 9.90
CA ASN A 19 8.36 -9.08 10.16
C ASN A 19 8.77 -8.87 11.63
N TYR A 20 9.92 -8.26 11.88
CA TYR A 20 10.36 -7.92 13.22
C TYR A 20 9.73 -6.63 13.76
N ASP A 21 9.25 -5.74 12.89
CA ASP A 21 8.70 -4.44 13.29
C ASP A 21 7.26 -4.53 13.81
N ASN A 22 6.64 -5.71 13.70
CA ASN A 22 5.28 -5.97 14.16
C ASN A 22 5.28 -6.78 15.47
N LYS A 23 4.75 -6.17 16.53
CA LYS A 23 4.73 -6.75 17.89
C LYS A 23 4.00 -8.09 17.97
N GLU A 24 3.01 -8.34 17.12
CA GLU A 24 2.28 -9.61 17.10
C GLU A 24 3.08 -10.71 16.39
N THR A 25 3.82 -10.37 15.33
CA THR A 25 4.61 -11.35 14.57
C THR A 25 5.88 -11.77 15.31
N ILE A 26 6.50 -10.90 16.12
CA ILE A 26 7.64 -11.28 16.99
C ILE A 26 7.28 -12.45 17.92
N LYS A 27 6.03 -12.51 18.40
CA LYS A 27 5.57 -13.57 19.32
C LYS A 27 5.62 -14.97 18.67
N ILE A 28 5.62 -15.06 17.33
CA ILE A 28 5.65 -16.32 16.58
C ILE A 28 6.90 -17.15 16.91
N LYS A 29 8.03 -16.52 17.23
CA LYS A 29 9.26 -17.24 17.63
C LYS A 29 9.02 -18.16 18.81
N LYS A 30 8.25 -17.71 19.80
CA LYS A 30 7.95 -18.48 21.02
C LYS A 30 6.94 -19.60 20.77
N GLU A 31 6.15 -19.51 19.70
CA GLU A 31 5.05 -20.43 19.41
C GLU A 31 5.46 -21.59 18.50
N THR A 32 6.45 -21.41 17.63
CA THR A 32 6.78 -22.37 16.57
C THR A 32 8.03 -23.18 16.86
N GLY A 33 9.02 -22.60 17.54
CA GLY A 33 10.34 -23.21 17.71
C GLY A 33 11.11 -23.44 16.39
N LEU A 34 10.62 -22.90 15.28
CA LEU A 34 11.20 -23.07 13.95
C LEU A 34 12.38 -22.09 13.74
N PRO A 35 13.31 -22.39 12.81
CA PRO A 35 14.25 -21.40 12.30
C PRO A 35 13.49 -20.22 11.68
N ILE A 36 13.79 -19.01 12.15
CA ILE A 36 13.17 -17.78 11.65
C ILE A 36 14.23 -16.89 11.03
N TYR A 37 13.95 -16.45 9.81
CA TYR A 37 14.59 -15.30 9.20
C TYR A 37 13.72 -14.07 9.38
N TRP A 38 14.33 -12.97 9.78
CA TRP A 38 13.62 -11.73 10.04
C TRP A 38 13.70 -10.78 8.86
N PHE A 39 12.80 -9.81 8.84
CA PHE A 39 13.03 -8.58 8.12
C PHE A 39 12.61 -7.38 8.96
N SER A 40 13.30 -6.25 8.79
CA SER A 40 13.01 -5.03 9.54
C SER A 40 13.44 -3.77 8.78
N ALA A 41 12.55 -2.79 8.69
CA ALA A 41 12.87 -1.47 8.18
C ALA A 41 13.38 -0.52 9.28
N LYS A 42 13.42 -0.94 10.56
CA LYS A 42 13.68 -0.08 11.72
C LYS A 42 14.85 -0.53 12.58
N GLU A 43 15.05 -1.83 12.70
CA GLU A 43 15.96 -2.46 13.64
C GLU A 43 16.98 -3.32 12.89
N LYS A 44 18.19 -3.40 13.44
CA LYS A 44 19.18 -4.39 12.96
C LYS A 44 18.77 -5.76 13.47
N ILE A 45 18.70 -6.75 12.58
CA ILE A 45 18.28 -8.10 12.92
C ILE A 45 19.22 -9.16 12.35
N GLU A 46 19.17 -10.36 12.93
CA GLU A 46 19.91 -11.53 12.49
C GLU A 46 19.16 -12.81 12.89
N PRO A 47 19.06 -13.83 12.01
CA PRO A 47 19.40 -13.78 10.58
C PRO A 47 18.29 -13.07 9.78
N GLY A 48 18.63 -12.40 8.67
CA GLY A 48 17.65 -11.80 7.76
C GLY A 48 18.07 -10.49 7.10
N CYS A 49 17.11 -9.79 6.49
CA CYS A 49 17.33 -8.51 5.83
C CYS A 49 16.84 -7.30 6.63
N TYR A 50 17.63 -6.24 6.71
CA TYR A 50 17.21 -5.00 7.36
C TYR A 50 17.72 -3.73 6.68
N LEU A 51 17.20 -2.59 7.13
CA LEU A 51 17.70 -1.27 6.75
C LEU A 51 18.74 -0.76 7.74
N GLU A 52 19.91 -0.33 7.25
CA GLU A 52 20.96 0.35 8.02
C GLU A 52 21.51 1.52 7.21
N ASN A 53 21.36 2.74 7.72
CA ASN A 53 21.91 3.96 7.10
C ASN A 53 21.56 4.12 5.60
N ASP A 54 20.29 3.96 5.26
CA ASP A 54 19.76 3.97 3.87
C ASP A 54 20.28 2.84 2.95
N GLU A 55 20.96 1.83 3.52
CA GLU A 55 21.42 0.64 2.81
C GLU A 55 20.65 -0.61 3.27
N LEU A 56 20.30 -1.46 2.32
CA LEU A 56 19.67 -2.74 2.57
C LEU A 56 20.77 -3.78 2.82
N VAL A 57 20.64 -4.45 3.95
CA VAL A 57 21.62 -5.39 4.48
C VAL A 57 21.00 -6.77 4.58
N PHE A 58 21.77 -7.81 4.25
CA PHE A 58 21.51 -9.17 4.70
C PHE A 58 22.58 -9.57 5.72
N GLN A 59 22.15 -10.13 6.85
CA GLN A 59 23.04 -10.61 7.89
C GLN A 59 22.64 -12.02 8.33
N SER A 60 23.65 -12.86 8.53
CA SER A 60 23.62 -14.20 9.11
C SER A 60 24.85 -14.35 10.00
N GLU A 61 24.95 -15.46 10.75
CA GLU A 61 26.08 -15.72 11.65
C GLU A 61 27.44 -15.68 10.93
N GLU A 62 27.48 -16.10 9.66
CA GLU A 62 28.72 -16.20 8.88
C GLU A 62 28.96 -15.02 7.95
N HIS A 63 27.92 -14.26 7.59
CA HIS A 63 27.98 -13.29 6.52
C HIS A 63 27.12 -12.05 6.75
N LYS A 64 27.73 -10.88 6.54
CA LYS A 64 27.04 -9.59 6.44
C LYS A 64 27.33 -8.96 5.08
N MET A 65 26.29 -8.56 4.35
CA MET A 65 26.42 -7.87 3.07
C MET A 65 25.44 -6.72 2.90
N PHE A 66 25.95 -5.63 2.34
CA PHE A 66 25.15 -4.54 1.80
C PHE A 66 24.85 -4.85 0.34
N PHE A 67 23.57 -4.85 -0.07
CA PHE A 67 23.19 -5.29 -1.42
C PHE A 67 22.42 -4.26 -2.23
N ALA A 68 21.90 -3.20 -1.62
CA ALA A 68 21.22 -2.11 -2.31
C ALA A 68 21.22 -0.83 -1.45
N LYS A 69 21.06 0.34 -2.07
CA LYS A 69 20.66 1.58 -1.38
C LYS A 69 19.17 1.84 -1.57
N ILE A 70 18.51 2.54 -0.65
CA ILE A 70 17.12 2.96 -0.84
C ILE A 70 16.98 3.76 -2.14
N SER A 71 17.96 4.62 -2.47
CA SER A 71 17.97 5.43 -3.68
C SER A 71 18.07 4.62 -4.98
N ASP A 72 18.44 3.34 -4.91
CA ASP A 72 18.44 2.43 -6.05
C ASP A 72 17.05 1.88 -6.37
N LEU A 73 16.07 2.00 -5.47
CA LEU A 73 14.79 1.32 -5.55
C LEU A 73 13.74 2.19 -6.26
N PRO A 74 13.00 1.63 -7.24
CA PRO A 74 11.98 2.39 -7.97
C PRO A 74 10.67 2.58 -7.18
N LEU A 75 10.44 1.75 -6.15
CA LEU A 75 9.18 1.73 -5.40
C LEU A 75 9.19 2.73 -4.23
N PRO A 76 8.26 3.70 -4.20
CA PRO A 76 8.15 4.63 -3.08
C PRO A 76 7.46 4.00 -1.87
N GLY A 77 7.77 4.52 -0.67
CA GLY A 77 7.05 4.22 0.56
C GLY A 77 7.69 3.17 1.46
N SER A 78 7.50 3.32 2.77
CA SER A 78 8.04 2.44 3.82
C SER A 78 7.50 1.00 3.74
N HIS A 79 6.22 0.84 3.40
CA HIS A 79 5.62 -0.50 3.26
C HIS A 79 6.22 -1.29 2.08
N ASN A 80 6.62 -0.61 1.00
CA ASN A 80 7.32 -1.26 -0.11
C ASN A 80 8.73 -1.67 0.30
N LEU A 81 9.40 -0.88 1.15
CA LEU A 81 10.68 -1.29 1.74
C LEU A 81 10.54 -2.57 2.56
N GLU A 82 9.51 -2.70 3.40
CA GLU A 82 9.24 -3.94 4.15
C GLU A 82 9.04 -5.14 3.21
N ASN A 83 8.27 -4.97 2.13
CA ASN A 83 8.07 -6.02 1.12
C ASN A 83 9.39 -6.41 0.41
N ILE A 84 10.22 -5.42 0.09
CA ILE A 84 11.52 -5.62 -0.55
C ILE A 84 12.46 -6.40 0.38
N LEU A 85 12.51 -6.06 1.66
CA LEU A 85 13.31 -6.76 2.65
C LEU A 85 12.81 -8.21 2.83
N ALA A 86 11.51 -8.41 2.95
CA ALA A 86 10.92 -9.75 3.04
C ALA A 86 11.25 -10.63 1.81
N ALA A 87 11.08 -10.09 0.61
CA ALA A 87 11.40 -10.80 -0.64
C ALA A 87 12.91 -11.06 -0.79
N SER A 88 13.75 -10.11 -0.38
CA SER A 88 15.20 -10.24 -0.40
C SER A 88 15.66 -11.34 0.57
N THR A 89 15.09 -11.39 1.78
CA THR A 89 15.33 -12.47 2.75
C THR A 89 15.07 -13.84 2.12
N VAL A 90 13.95 -14.02 1.41
CA VAL A 90 13.64 -15.25 0.68
C VAL A 90 14.69 -15.54 -0.39
N GLY A 91 15.12 -14.53 -1.16
CA GLY A 91 16.17 -14.68 -2.16
C GLY A 91 17.51 -15.18 -1.56
N PHE A 92 17.91 -14.63 -0.42
CA PHE A 92 19.14 -15.04 0.27
C PHE A 92 19.04 -16.44 0.89
N ILE A 93 17.88 -16.82 1.44
CA ILE A 93 17.62 -18.20 1.89
C ILE A 93 17.88 -19.21 0.75
N HIS A 94 17.58 -18.82 -0.49
CA HIS A 94 17.83 -19.63 -1.69
C HIS A 94 19.19 -19.38 -2.35
N ASN A 95 20.14 -18.76 -1.64
CA ASN A 95 21.50 -18.46 -2.11
C ASN A 95 21.55 -17.64 -3.42
N ILE A 96 20.54 -16.81 -3.68
CA ILE A 96 20.55 -15.92 -4.83
C ILE A 96 21.55 -14.79 -4.56
N PRO A 97 22.54 -14.56 -5.45
CA PRO A 97 23.52 -13.49 -5.26
C PRO A 97 22.86 -12.11 -5.13
N GLY A 98 23.33 -11.28 -4.20
CA GLY A 98 22.77 -9.94 -3.96
C GLY A 98 22.71 -9.05 -5.21
N LYS A 99 23.67 -9.18 -6.13
CA LYS A 99 23.64 -8.47 -7.43
C LYS A 99 22.44 -8.84 -8.31
N ILE A 100 21.96 -10.09 -8.23
CA ILE A 100 20.78 -10.56 -8.97
C ILE A 100 19.52 -10.04 -8.28
N ILE A 101 19.46 -10.08 -6.95
CA ILE A 101 18.37 -9.47 -6.17
C ILE A 101 18.25 -7.98 -6.50
N LEU A 102 19.34 -7.21 -6.42
CA LEU A 102 19.37 -5.79 -6.77
C LEU A 102 18.84 -5.54 -8.19
N ARG A 103 19.28 -6.35 -9.18
CA ARG A 103 18.80 -6.24 -10.55
C ARG A 103 17.29 -6.49 -10.64
N ALA A 104 16.77 -7.50 -9.95
CA ALA A 104 15.34 -7.78 -9.92
C ALA A 104 14.57 -6.61 -9.29
N LEU A 105 15.05 -6.06 -8.16
CA LEU A 105 14.44 -4.93 -7.48
C LEU A 105 14.40 -3.67 -8.36
N LYS A 106 15.51 -3.34 -9.05
CA LYS A 106 15.58 -2.19 -9.96
C LYS A 106 14.61 -2.25 -11.13
N ASN A 107 14.33 -3.46 -11.61
CA ASN A 107 13.47 -3.69 -12.78
C ASN A 107 12.05 -4.10 -12.40
N PHE A 108 11.71 -4.16 -11.10
CA PHE A 108 10.37 -4.53 -10.67
C PHE A 108 9.44 -3.34 -10.90
N PRO A 109 8.44 -3.45 -11.81
CA PRO A 109 7.58 -2.32 -12.19
C PRO A 109 6.55 -1.95 -11.10
N GLY A 110 6.54 -2.66 -9.98
CA GLY A 110 5.47 -2.63 -9.00
C GLY A 110 4.45 -3.73 -9.25
N ALA A 111 3.61 -3.98 -8.24
CA ALA A 111 2.49 -4.88 -8.38
C ALA A 111 1.33 -4.14 -9.06
N PRO A 112 0.67 -4.73 -10.08
CA PRO A 112 -0.55 -4.17 -10.64
C PRO A 112 -1.55 -3.87 -9.53
N TYR A 113 -2.32 -2.79 -9.68
CA TYR A 113 -3.38 -2.39 -8.76
C TYR A 113 -2.94 -1.93 -7.36
N ARG A 114 -1.62 -1.83 -7.10
CA ARG A 114 -1.03 -1.38 -5.82
C ARG A 114 -0.10 -0.20 -6.06
N LEU A 115 -0.59 1.02 -5.78
CA LEU A 115 0.10 2.26 -6.12
C LEU A 115 0.66 2.27 -7.56
N GLU A 116 -0.07 1.67 -8.50
CA GLU A 116 0.36 1.49 -9.88
C GLU A 116 0.28 2.83 -10.61
N PHE A 117 1.39 3.29 -11.18
CA PHE A 117 1.40 4.49 -12.01
C PHE A 117 0.76 4.20 -13.37
N ILE A 118 -0.34 4.87 -13.67
CA ILE A 118 -1.14 4.61 -14.88
C ILE A 118 -0.75 5.54 -16.03
N GLY A 119 -0.38 6.78 -15.70
CA GLY A 119 -0.02 7.78 -16.68
C GLY A 119 -0.03 9.19 -16.11
N GLU A 120 0.32 10.14 -16.98
CA GLU A 120 0.35 11.57 -16.68
C GLU A 120 -0.38 12.34 -17.78
N PHE A 121 -1.26 13.25 -17.39
CA PHE A 121 -1.99 14.11 -18.31
C PHE A 121 -1.97 15.55 -17.80
N ARG A 122 -1.52 16.50 -18.63
CA ARG A 122 -1.38 17.93 -18.26
C ARG A 122 -0.60 18.17 -16.95
N GLY A 123 0.44 17.36 -16.70
CA GLY A 123 1.23 17.42 -15.48
C GLY A 123 0.58 16.80 -14.23
N ILE A 124 -0.56 16.13 -14.38
CA ILE A 124 -1.29 15.45 -13.29
C ILE A 124 -1.02 13.96 -13.38
N LYS A 125 -0.56 13.36 -12.29
CA LYS A 125 -0.24 11.93 -12.23
C LYS A 125 -1.40 11.11 -11.71
N PHE A 126 -1.61 9.94 -12.29
CA PHE A 126 -2.69 9.03 -11.92
C PHE A 126 -2.13 7.75 -11.34
N TYR A 127 -2.61 7.39 -10.15
CA TYR A 127 -2.21 6.17 -9.46
C TYR A 127 -3.42 5.30 -9.14
N ASN A 128 -3.31 4.02 -9.49
CA ASN A 128 -4.30 3.00 -9.16
C ASN A 128 -3.84 2.18 -7.96
N ASP A 129 -4.57 2.33 -6.85
CA ASP A 129 -4.40 1.55 -5.64
C ASP A 129 -5.73 0.90 -5.23
N THR A 130 -6.47 0.37 -6.20
CA THR A 130 -7.79 -0.27 -5.98
C THR A 130 -7.74 -1.41 -4.95
N CYS A 131 -6.57 -2.01 -4.72
CA CYS A 131 -6.34 -3.02 -3.70
C CYS A 131 -6.37 -2.48 -2.26
N ALA A 132 -6.34 -1.16 -2.04
CA ALA A 132 -6.52 -0.53 -0.74
C ALA A 132 -7.97 -0.60 -0.26
N THR A 133 -8.41 -1.82 0.07
CA THR A 133 -9.80 -2.13 0.49
C THR A 133 -10.04 -1.92 1.98
N THR A 134 -9.11 -1.30 2.70
CA THR A 134 -9.23 -0.92 4.11
C THR A 134 -8.76 0.52 4.33
N PRO A 135 -9.23 1.20 5.40
CA PRO A 135 -8.74 2.52 5.78
C PRO A 135 -7.22 2.59 5.94
N GLU A 136 -6.64 1.61 6.62
CA GLU A 136 -5.21 1.55 6.92
C GLU A 136 -4.37 1.45 5.64
N ALA A 137 -4.82 0.65 4.66
CA ALA A 137 -4.15 0.54 3.37
C ALA A 137 -4.17 1.89 2.62
N THR A 138 -5.28 2.62 2.68
CA THR A 138 -5.36 3.96 2.07
C THR A 138 -4.49 4.99 2.78
N LEU A 139 -4.36 4.91 4.12
CA LEU A 139 -3.43 5.77 4.86
C LEU A 139 -1.97 5.48 4.49
N ALA A 140 -1.59 4.20 4.37
CA ALA A 140 -0.25 3.80 3.92
C ALA A 140 0.04 4.26 2.47
N ALA A 141 -0.97 4.26 1.60
CA ALA A 141 -0.86 4.79 0.24
C ALA A 141 -0.55 6.29 0.24
N LEU A 142 -1.26 7.07 1.09
CA LEU A 142 -1.06 8.52 1.22
C LEU A 142 0.33 8.89 1.75
N GLU A 143 0.93 8.06 2.60
CA GLU A 143 2.29 8.26 3.11
C GLU A 143 3.36 8.16 2.01
N SER A 144 3.06 7.44 0.92
CA SER A 144 3.98 7.27 -0.22
C SER A 144 4.13 8.52 -1.08
N PHE A 145 3.28 9.53 -0.85
CA PHE A 145 3.32 10.81 -1.55
C PHE A 145 3.59 11.95 -0.55
N PRO A 146 4.83 12.07 -0.04
CA PRO A 146 5.15 12.99 1.03
C PRO A 146 5.12 14.47 0.61
N LYS A 147 5.09 14.79 -0.68
CA LYS A 147 5.27 16.17 -1.20
C LYS A 147 4.14 16.64 -2.12
N GLN A 148 3.46 15.71 -2.78
CA GLN A 148 2.49 15.99 -3.83
C GLN A 148 1.10 16.29 -3.23
N PRO A 149 0.37 17.31 -3.71
CA PRO A 149 -1.03 17.47 -3.39
C PRO A 149 -1.87 16.37 -4.06
N ILE A 150 -2.91 15.91 -3.37
CA ILE A 150 -3.65 14.69 -3.72
C ILE A 150 -5.14 14.99 -3.85
N ILE A 151 -5.75 14.50 -4.92
CA ILE A 151 -7.19 14.29 -5.02
C ILE A 151 -7.45 12.80 -4.86
N LEU A 152 -8.19 12.46 -3.80
CA LEU A 152 -8.36 11.09 -3.35
C LEU A 152 -9.74 10.55 -3.75
N ILE A 153 -9.78 9.42 -4.45
CA ILE A 153 -11.03 8.72 -4.79
C ILE A 153 -11.26 7.61 -3.76
N LEU A 154 -12.34 7.75 -3.01
CA LEU A 154 -12.78 6.84 -1.94
C LEU A 154 -14.09 6.15 -2.31
N GLY A 155 -14.46 5.13 -1.54
CA GLY A 155 -15.81 4.59 -1.52
C GLY A 155 -15.88 3.12 -1.87
N GLY A 156 -16.93 2.48 -1.39
CA GLY A 156 -17.06 1.04 -1.51
C GLY A 156 -18.09 0.45 -0.56
N LYS A 157 -18.01 -0.87 -0.43
CA LYS A 157 -18.82 -1.68 0.46
C LYS A 157 -18.07 -2.02 1.74
N ASP A 158 -18.79 -2.05 2.84
CA ASP A 158 -18.24 -2.26 4.17
C ASP A 158 -17.89 -3.72 4.43
N LYS A 159 -16.77 -3.90 5.12
CA LYS A 159 -16.30 -5.17 5.69
C LYS A 159 -16.41 -5.16 7.22
N LYS A 160 -17.35 -4.36 7.77
CA LYS A 160 -17.49 -4.04 9.19
C LYS A 160 -16.25 -3.34 9.76
N LEU A 161 -15.71 -2.38 9.01
CA LEU A 161 -14.49 -1.65 9.37
C LEU A 161 -14.82 -0.38 10.18
N ASN A 162 -13.82 0.09 10.94
CA ASN A 162 -13.91 1.35 11.68
C ASN A 162 -13.26 2.49 10.87
N TYR A 163 -14.02 3.57 10.63
CA TYR A 163 -13.57 4.74 9.88
C TYR A 163 -13.31 5.97 10.74
N GLU A 164 -13.49 5.90 12.07
CA GLU A 164 -13.34 7.07 12.94
C GLU A 164 -11.91 7.63 12.91
N ASN A 165 -10.91 6.77 13.14
CA ASN A 165 -9.51 7.15 13.04
C ASN A 165 -9.11 7.57 11.61
N PHE A 166 -9.80 7.04 10.61
CA PHE A 166 -9.58 7.42 9.21
C PHE A 166 -9.94 8.89 8.97
N GLY A 167 -11.09 9.35 9.47
CA GLY A 167 -11.49 10.75 9.38
C GLY A 167 -10.48 11.70 10.02
N ILE A 168 -9.96 11.34 11.21
CA ILE A 168 -8.93 12.10 11.93
C ILE A 168 -7.64 12.17 11.11
N ALA A 169 -7.14 11.03 10.61
CA ALA A 169 -5.90 10.97 9.83
C ALA A 169 -6.01 11.76 8.52
N ILE A 170 -7.14 11.66 7.81
CA ILE A 170 -7.40 12.44 6.59
C ILE A 170 -7.39 13.95 6.87
N ARG A 171 -7.94 14.39 8.01
CA ARG A 171 -7.92 15.80 8.43
C ARG A 171 -6.52 16.33 8.70
N GLN A 172 -5.65 15.49 9.26
CA GLN A 172 -4.25 15.83 9.55
C GLN A 172 -3.40 15.91 8.28
N ASN A 173 -3.76 15.15 7.23
CA ASN A 173 -3.03 15.19 5.96
C ASN A 173 -3.39 16.44 5.13
N LYS A 174 -2.51 17.45 5.20
CA LYS A 174 -2.65 18.73 4.50
C LYS A 174 -2.55 18.65 2.98
N LYS A 175 -2.07 17.53 2.43
CA LYS A 175 -1.87 17.35 0.98
C LYS A 175 -3.16 17.00 0.26
N ILE A 176 -4.14 16.45 0.97
CA ILE A 176 -5.43 16.10 0.38
C ILE A 176 -6.15 17.41 0.06
N LYS A 177 -6.30 17.72 -1.23
CA LYS A 177 -6.99 18.91 -1.74
C LYS A 177 -8.49 18.68 -1.81
N LYS A 178 -8.89 17.55 -2.38
CA LYS A 178 -10.29 17.14 -2.55
C LYS A 178 -10.44 15.64 -2.37
N ILE A 179 -11.65 15.23 -2.00
CA ILE A 179 -12.05 13.85 -1.89
C ILE A 179 -13.22 13.63 -2.84
N ILE A 180 -13.10 12.66 -3.73
CA ILE A 180 -14.20 12.16 -4.55
C ILE A 180 -14.70 10.89 -3.89
N LEU A 181 -15.88 10.92 -3.31
CA LEU A 181 -16.49 9.78 -2.66
C LEU A 181 -17.48 9.11 -3.61
N LEU A 182 -17.13 7.90 -4.06
CA LEU A 182 -18.05 7.05 -4.81
C LEU A 182 -19.17 6.57 -3.89
N GLN A 183 -20.41 6.91 -4.22
CA GLN A 183 -21.60 6.59 -3.45
C GLN A 183 -22.59 5.83 -4.32
N HIS A 184 -23.00 4.66 -3.87
CA HIS A 184 -23.92 3.79 -4.56
C HIS A 184 -24.87 3.17 -3.52
N PRO A 185 -26.11 2.80 -3.87
CA PRO A 185 -27.02 2.13 -2.92
C PRO A 185 -26.42 0.88 -2.26
N ALA A 186 -25.49 0.19 -2.96
CA ALA A 186 -24.77 -0.97 -2.45
C ALA A 186 -23.50 -0.65 -1.63
N TYR A 187 -23.14 0.64 -1.47
CA TYR A 187 -21.91 1.13 -0.84
C TYR A 187 -22.20 1.75 0.53
N ASP A 188 -22.49 0.89 1.49
CA ASP A 188 -22.70 1.26 2.90
C ASP A 188 -21.44 1.81 3.59
N ALA A 189 -20.23 1.36 3.21
CA ALA A 189 -19.00 1.96 3.71
C ALA A 189 -18.87 3.43 3.31
N SER A 190 -19.32 3.82 2.12
CA SER A 190 -19.26 5.22 1.69
C SER A 190 -20.05 6.14 2.64
N LEU A 191 -21.18 5.69 3.21
CA LEU A 191 -21.91 6.45 4.21
C LEU A 191 -21.12 6.60 5.51
N LYS A 192 -20.44 5.53 5.95
CA LYS A 192 -19.58 5.54 7.14
C LYS A 192 -18.35 6.43 6.96
N ILE A 193 -17.70 6.33 5.80
CA ILE A 193 -16.59 7.20 5.38
C ILE A 193 -17.06 8.66 5.38
N LEU A 194 -18.20 8.96 4.74
CA LEU A 194 -18.74 10.32 4.71
C LEU A 194 -19.00 10.86 6.11
N SER A 195 -19.62 10.06 6.99
CA SER A 195 -19.89 10.43 8.38
C SER A 195 -18.59 10.75 9.12
N ALA A 196 -17.58 9.88 9.02
CA ALA A 196 -16.30 10.09 9.66
C ALA A 196 -15.57 11.33 9.12
N LEU A 197 -15.62 11.56 7.81
CA LEU A 197 -14.98 12.73 7.18
C LEU A 197 -15.66 14.04 7.58
N LYS A 198 -17.01 14.10 7.56
CA LYS A 198 -17.78 15.31 7.90
C LYS A 198 -17.61 15.77 9.34
N LYS A 199 -17.20 14.89 10.27
CA LYS A 199 -16.84 15.28 11.65
C LYS A 199 -15.61 16.20 11.71
N HIS A 200 -14.75 16.15 10.70
CA HIS A 200 -13.44 16.78 10.75
C HIS A 200 -13.13 17.69 9.57
N LEU A 201 -13.80 17.52 8.43
CA LEU A 201 -13.57 18.26 7.19
C LEU A 201 -14.77 19.14 6.82
N ASP A 202 -14.48 20.27 6.18
CA ASP A 202 -15.47 21.11 5.53
C ASP A 202 -16.19 20.33 4.40
N SER A 203 -17.50 20.52 4.28
CA SER A 203 -18.34 19.83 3.30
C SER A 203 -17.86 20.03 1.87
N GLU A 204 -17.35 21.21 1.53
CA GLU A 204 -16.83 21.55 0.21
C GLU A 204 -15.65 20.67 -0.20
N LYS A 205 -14.92 20.09 0.76
CA LYS A 205 -13.76 19.24 0.49
C LYS A 205 -14.15 17.87 -0.08
N ILE A 206 -15.41 17.46 0.06
CA ILE A 206 -15.92 16.14 -0.29
C ILE A 206 -16.97 16.29 -1.40
N ILE A 207 -16.71 15.67 -2.55
CA ILE A 207 -17.64 15.61 -3.67
C ILE A 207 -18.14 14.17 -3.78
N GLN A 208 -19.45 13.98 -3.80
CA GLN A 208 -20.08 12.67 -3.91
C GLN A 208 -20.52 12.41 -5.36
N THR A 209 -20.32 11.19 -5.85
CA THR A 209 -20.80 10.77 -7.17
C THR A 209 -21.06 9.27 -7.19
N SER A 210 -21.99 8.81 -8.02
CA SER A 210 -22.29 7.38 -8.18
C SER A 210 -21.61 6.73 -9.38
N ASN A 211 -20.73 7.45 -10.06
CA ASN A 211 -20.08 6.99 -11.27
C ASN A 211 -18.58 7.31 -11.23
N LEU A 212 -17.74 6.27 -11.39
CA LEU A 212 -16.28 6.41 -11.36
C LEU A 212 -15.75 7.33 -12.46
N LYS A 213 -16.28 7.25 -13.69
CA LYS A 213 -15.87 8.12 -14.79
C LYS A 213 -16.14 9.58 -14.47
N VAL A 214 -17.36 9.88 -14.01
CA VAL A 214 -17.72 11.24 -13.56
C VAL A 214 -16.82 11.69 -12.40
N GLY A 215 -16.49 10.79 -11.47
CA GLY A 215 -15.57 11.07 -10.38
C GLY A 215 -14.15 11.45 -10.85
N VAL A 216 -13.62 10.74 -11.85
CA VAL A 216 -12.32 11.04 -12.45
C VAL A 216 -12.36 12.37 -13.23
N GLU A 217 -13.44 12.64 -13.95
CA GLU A 217 -13.64 13.91 -14.66
C GLU A 217 -13.68 15.11 -13.70
N ILE A 218 -14.42 14.98 -12.59
CA ILE A 218 -14.44 16.00 -11.53
C ILE A 218 -13.06 16.15 -10.90
N ALA A 219 -12.37 15.05 -10.60
CA ALA A 219 -11.02 15.09 -10.05
C ALA A 219 -10.07 15.86 -10.99
N LEU A 220 -10.14 15.58 -12.29
CA LEU A 220 -9.34 16.24 -13.32
C LEU A 220 -9.62 17.75 -13.40
N GLN A 221 -10.89 18.17 -13.29
CA GLN A 221 -11.26 19.60 -13.28
C GLN A 221 -10.74 20.35 -12.04
N GLN A 222 -10.60 19.67 -10.91
CA GLN A 222 -10.11 20.25 -9.66
C GLN A 222 -8.58 20.18 -9.53
N ALA A 223 -7.93 19.34 -10.33
CA ALA A 223 -6.48 19.14 -10.32
C ALA A 223 -5.74 20.27 -11.05
N LYS A 224 -4.50 20.50 -10.64
CA LYS A 224 -3.51 21.37 -11.28
C LYS A 224 -2.26 20.56 -11.61
N ALA A 225 -1.42 21.07 -12.49
CA ALA A 225 -0.11 20.47 -12.74
C ALA A 225 0.66 20.25 -11.42
N ASN A 226 1.34 19.11 -11.31
CA ASN A 226 1.99 18.56 -10.11
C ASN A 226 1.05 17.97 -9.04
N ASP A 227 -0.27 18.03 -9.21
CA ASP A 227 -1.19 17.24 -8.38
C ASP A 227 -1.17 15.76 -8.79
N LEU A 228 -1.73 14.94 -7.90
CA LEU A 228 -1.92 13.51 -8.09
C LEU A 228 -3.38 13.12 -7.87
N ILE A 229 -3.93 12.28 -8.75
CA ILE A 229 -5.23 11.64 -8.58
C ILE A 229 -4.99 10.19 -8.15
N LEU A 230 -5.44 9.85 -6.94
CA LEU A 230 -5.25 8.54 -6.31
C LEU A 230 -6.57 7.81 -6.22
N LEU A 231 -6.71 6.67 -6.90
CA LEU A 231 -7.75 5.69 -6.57
C LEU A 231 -7.26 4.83 -5.41
N SER A 232 -7.70 5.12 -4.18
CA SER A 232 -7.38 4.32 -2.99
C SER A 232 -8.63 4.25 -2.11
N PRO A 233 -9.51 3.25 -2.32
CA PRO A 233 -10.93 3.35 -1.99
C PRO A 233 -11.29 3.25 -0.50
N ALA A 234 -10.35 2.80 0.35
CA ALA A 234 -10.55 2.47 1.76
C ALA A 234 -11.62 1.40 2.06
N ALA A 235 -12.22 0.82 1.02
CA ALA A 235 -13.36 -0.09 1.12
C ALA A 235 -13.42 -1.08 -0.07
N ALA A 236 -14.20 -2.14 0.11
CA ALA A 236 -14.39 -3.18 -0.90
C ALA A 236 -15.13 -2.65 -2.14
N SER A 237 -14.93 -3.28 -3.29
CA SER A 237 -15.49 -2.85 -4.59
C SER A 237 -16.91 -3.35 -4.87
N PHE A 238 -17.37 -4.40 -4.19
CA PHE A 238 -18.63 -5.10 -4.50
C PHE A 238 -19.84 -4.17 -4.50
N GLY A 239 -20.64 -4.22 -5.57
CA GLY A 239 -21.86 -3.43 -5.74
C GLY A 239 -21.83 -2.66 -7.05
N MET A 240 -20.94 -1.66 -7.15
CA MET A 240 -20.71 -0.91 -8.40
C MET A 240 -19.81 -1.67 -9.39
N PHE A 241 -18.96 -2.58 -8.89
CA PHE A 241 -18.00 -3.35 -9.69
C PHE A 241 -18.13 -4.84 -9.38
N LYS A 242 -17.63 -5.67 -10.31
CA LYS A 242 -17.58 -7.14 -10.16
C LYS A 242 -16.64 -7.54 -9.02
N ASN A 243 -15.48 -6.89 -8.95
CA ASN A 243 -14.45 -7.06 -7.93
C ASN A 243 -13.47 -5.86 -7.97
N GLU A 244 -12.44 -5.88 -7.13
CA GLU A 244 -11.44 -4.80 -7.03
C GLU A 244 -10.63 -4.60 -8.31
N PHE A 245 -10.38 -5.67 -9.06
CA PHE A 245 -9.65 -5.61 -10.33
C PHE A 245 -10.50 -4.97 -11.43
N ASP A 246 -11.78 -5.31 -11.53
CA ASP A 246 -12.73 -4.64 -12.43
C ASP A 246 -12.82 -3.13 -12.15
N ARG A 247 -12.85 -2.71 -10.88
CA ARG A 247 -12.77 -1.28 -10.49
C ARG A 247 -11.46 -0.65 -10.98
N GLY A 248 -10.33 -1.33 -10.77
CA GLY A 248 -9.02 -0.87 -11.21
C GLY A 248 -8.89 -0.76 -12.72
N ASP A 249 -9.36 -1.76 -13.46
CA ASP A 249 -9.32 -1.81 -14.92
C ASP A 249 -10.18 -0.70 -15.52
N GLN A 250 -11.35 -0.43 -14.95
CA GLN A 250 -12.19 0.68 -15.36
C GLN A 250 -11.51 2.03 -15.11
N PHE A 251 -10.88 2.24 -13.95
CA PHE A 251 -10.08 3.44 -13.68
C PHE A 251 -8.94 3.58 -14.69
N ASN A 252 -8.16 2.51 -14.91
CA ASN A 252 -7.05 2.49 -15.86
C ASN A 252 -7.52 2.83 -17.27
N LYS A 253 -8.67 2.28 -17.69
CA LYS A 253 -9.28 2.57 -18.99
C LYS A 253 -9.73 4.02 -19.11
N ILE A 254 -10.31 4.60 -18.05
CA ILE A 254 -10.70 6.01 -18.06
C ILE A 254 -9.46 6.89 -18.23
N VAL A 255 -8.42 6.65 -17.43
CA VAL A 255 -7.17 7.44 -17.45
C VAL A 255 -6.46 7.33 -18.80
N LYS A 256 -6.40 6.15 -19.41
CA LYS A 256 -5.78 5.94 -20.73
C LYS A 256 -6.52 6.61 -21.89
N ASN A 257 -7.75 7.07 -21.68
CA ASN A 257 -8.58 7.75 -22.68
C ASN A 257 -8.71 9.26 -22.43
N LEU A 258 -7.90 9.84 -21.53
CA LEU A 258 -7.87 11.28 -21.25
C LEU A 258 -7.14 12.08 -22.33
#